data_AF-A0A8S3JB02-F1
#
_entry.id   AF-A0A8S3JB02-F1
#
_cell.length_a   1.000
_cell.length_b   1.000
_cell.length_c   1.000
_cell.angle_alpha   90.00
_cell.angle_beta   90.00
_cell.angle_gamma   90.00
#
_symmetry.space_group_name_H-M   'P 1'
#
loop_
_entity.id
_entity.type
_entity.pdbx_description
1 polymer ?
#
loop_
_entity_poly.entity_id
_entity_poly.type
_entity_poly.pdbx_seq_one_letter_code
_entity_poly.pdbx_strand_id
1 'polypeptide(L)'
;GVLGHPLRCEYTVIGRKVNMAARLMVNYPGIVACDDETYHKAHLEERYFEFLPTVPLKGLTVSTSMRRYKGQDDDEHNMTVFVFPIINREDEWNLIFEYIEEVIKHSCTTIHCVFLTGLTGVGRSRLLAHVNEELIYDTRNIRRVSYNASFEHVQLFGYALKQLFK
;
A
#
# COMPACT_ATOMS: atom_id res chain seq x y z
N GLY A 1 18.20 22.04 15.32
CA GLY A 1 18.82 23.37 15.18
C GLY A 1 20.10 23.27 14.39
N VAL A 2 20.69 24.39 13.99
CA VAL A 2 22.02 24.40 13.35
C VAL A 2 23.06 24.06 14.41
N LEU A 3 23.85 23.02 14.17
CA LEU A 3 24.93 22.57 15.04
C LEU A 3 26.18 22.34 14.20
N GLY A 4 27.33 22.79 14.70
CA GLY A 4 28.62 22.60 14.03
C GLY A 4 29.50 23.85 14.06
N HIS A 5 30.60 23.76 13.33
CA HIS A 5 31.54 24.86 13.14
C HIS A 5 31.01 25.83 12.07
N PRO A 6 31.26 27.15 12.12
CA PRO A 6 30.72 28.09 11.13
C PRO A 6 30.94 27.73 9.64
N LEU A 7 32.03 27.03 9.32
CA LEU A 7 32.35 26.54 7.97
C LEU A 7 31.73 25.16 7.62
N ARG A 8 31.19 24.45 8.61
CA ARG A 8 30.52 23.15 8.46
C ARG A 8 29.49 22.98 9.56
N CYS A 9 28.25 23.33 9.23
CA CYS A 9 27.10 23.20 10.09
C CYS A 9 26.08 22.24 9.48
N GLU A 10 25.39 21.49 10.34
CA GLU A 10 24.31 20.58 9.96
C GLU A 10 23.07 20.89 10.81
N TYR A 11 21.88 20.69 10.23
CA TYR A 11 20.64 20.78 10.97
C TYR A 11 20.41 19.48 11.74
N THR A 12 20.75 19.49 13.03
CA THR A 12 20.66 18.30 13.88
C THR A 12 19.57 18.46 14.92
N VAL A 13 18.88 17.36 15.21
CA VAL A 13 17.96 17.23 16.34
C VAL A 13 18.62 16.33 17.38
N ILE A 14 18.79 16.84 18.59
CA ILE A 14 19.38 16.10 19.72
C ILE A 14 18.28 15.90 20.76
N GLY A 15 18.07 14.66 21.19
CA GLY A 15 17.11 14.37 22.24
C GLY A 15 16.91 12.88 22.49
N ARG A 16 16.34 12.55 23.66
CA ARG A 16 16.04 11.17 24.06
C ARG A 16 15.10 10.47 23.06
N LYS A 17 14.12 11.19 22.52
CA LYS A 17 13.19 10.68 21.49
C LYS A 17 13.90 10.27 20.20
N VAL A 18 14.92 11.00 19.78
CA VAL A 18 15.71 10.68 18.57
C VAL A 18 16.52 9.39 18.78
N ASN A 19 17.15 9.23 19.96
CA ASN A 19 17.82 7.98 20.31
C ASN A 19 16.83 6.81 20.36
N MET A 20 15.66 7.00 20.98
CA MET A 20 14.63 5.96 21.05
C MET A 20 14.14 5.53 19.66
N ALA A 21 13.83 6.47 18.76
CA ALA A 21 13.44 6.15 17.39
C ALA A 21 14.52 5.34 16.66
N ALA A 22 15.79 5.75 16.78
CA ALA A 22 16.90 5.01 16.20
C ALA A 22 17.02 3.58 16.79
N ARG A 23 16.76 3.41 18.09
CA ARG A 23 16.76 2.08 18.72
C ARG A 23 15.59 1.23 18.25
N LEU A 24 14.41 1.80 18.05
CA LEU A 24 13.25 1.07 17.52
C LEU A 24 13.54 0.57 16.10
N MET A 25 14.12 1.41 15.24
CA MET A 25 14.49 1.03 13.86
C MET A 25 15.46 -0.15 13.81
N VAL A 26 16.39 -0.25 14.78
CA VAL A 26 17.38 -1.33 14.82
C VAL A 26 16.82 -2.60 15.46
N ASN A 27 16.05 -2.49 16.54
CA ASN A 27 15.54 -3.66 17.26
C ASN A 27 14.31 -4.30 16.60
N TYR A 28 13.58 -3.54 15.79
CA TYR A 28 12.37 -4.00 15.10
C TYR A 28 12.46 -3.74 13.59
N PRO A 29 13.33 -4.47 12.87
CA PRO A 29 13.46 -4.29 11.43
C PRO A 29 12.18 -4.73 10.70
N GLY A 30 11.83 -4.02 9.63
CA GLY A 30 10.71 -4.38 8.74
C GLY A 30 9.32 -4.08 9.28
N ILE A 31 9.19 -3.42 10.43
CA ILE A 31 7.90 -2.96 10.97
C ILE A 31 7.94 -1.49 11.38
N VAL A 32 6.77 -0.85 11.40
CA VAL A 32 6.61 0.50 11.95
C VAL A 32 6.33 0.39 13.44
N ALA A 33 7.36 0.58 14.25
CA ALA A 33 7.27 0.58 15.72
C ALA A 33 7.21 2.00 16.29
N CYS A 34 6.35 2.22 17.28
CA CYS A 34 6.21 3.49 17.99
C CYS A 34 6.16 3.31 19.51
N ASP A 35 6.45 4.39 20.23
CA ASP A 35 6.26 4.47 21.68
C ASP A 35 4.84 4.93 22.03
N ASP A 36 4.49 4.81 23.31
CA ASP A 36 3.16 5.18 23.80
C ASP A 36 2.81 6.65 23.53
N GLU A 37 3.77 7.58 23.58
CA GLU A 37 3.47 9.00 23.32
C GLU A 37 3.09 9.24 21.85
N THR A 38 3.80 8.60 20.92
CA THR A 38 3.45 8.66 19.50
C THR A 38 2.11 7.97 19.22
N TYR A 39 1.81 6.85 19.89
CA TYR A 39 0.49 6.20 19.79
C TYR A 39 -0.66 7.16 20.17
N HIS A 40 -0.58 7.83 21.32
CA HIS A 40 -1.62 8.75 21.77
C HIS A 40 -1.76 9.98 20.85
N LYS A 41 -0.65 10.44 20.26
CA LYS A 41 -0.63 11.59 19.33
C LYS A 41 -1.03 11.24 17.89
N ALA A 42 -1.07 9.95 17.55
CA ALA A 42 -1.43 9.52 16.20
C ALA A 42 -2.91 9.74 15.88
N HIS A 43 -3.78 9.85 16.89
CA HIS A 43 -5.24 9.96 16.74
C HIS A 43 -5.85 8.83 15.88
N LEU A 44 -5.24 7.64 15.93
CA LEU A 44 -5.69 6.44 15.23
C LEU A 44 -6.36 5.48 16.21
N GLU A 45 -7.30 4.67 15.70
CA GLU A 45 -7.99 3.66 16.53
C GLU A 45 -7.03 2.57 17.02
N GLU A 46 -7.33 2.00 18.20
CA GLU A 46 -6.49 0.98 18.83
C GLU A 46 -6.33 -0.29 17.97
N ARG A 47 -7.32 -0.61 17.12
CA ARG A 47 -7.28 -1.75 16.20
C ARG A 47 -6.07 -1.73 15.28
N TYR A 48 -5.54 -0.55 14.94
CA TYR A 48 -4.38 -0.42 14.06
C TYR A 48 -3.04 -0.68 14.77
N PHE A 49 -3.06 -1.03 16.05
CA PHE A 49 -1.85 -1.23 16.83
C PHE A 49 -1.79 -2.60 17.49
N GLU A 50 -0.58 -3.15 17.56
CA GLU A 50 -0.26 -4.37 18.31
C GLU A 50 0.79 -4.07 19.37
N PHE A 51 0.72 -4.72 20.52
CA PHE A 51 1.82 -4.66 21.49
C PHE A 51 3.02 -5.47 21.00
N LEU A 52 4.21 -4.88 21.12
CA LEU A 52 5.47 -5.55 20.88
C LEU A 52 6.08 -6.05 22.20
N PRO A 53 6.86 -7.15 22.15
CA PRO A 53 7.61 -7.62 23.30
C PRO A 53 8.55 -6.53 23.83
N THR A 54 8.64 -6.37 25.14
CA THR A 54 9.53 -5.34 25.72
C THR A 54 10.99 -5.74 25.54
N VAL A 55 11.75 -4.94 24.79
CA VAL A 55 13.20 -5.11 24.58
C VAL A 55 13.95 -4.01 25.35
N PRO A 56 15.00 -4.34 26.11
CA PRO A 56 15.81 -3.34 26.79
C PRO A 56 16.57 -2.48 25.78
N LEU A 57 16.26 -1.18 25.72
CA LEU A 57 16.91 -0.25 24.81
C LEU A 57 18.11 0.43 25.49
N LYS A 58 19.30 0.28 24.90
CA LYS A 58 20.54 0.86 25.46
C LYS A 58 20.43 2.39 25.63
N GLY A 59 20.73 2.86 26.85
CA GLY A 59 20.68 4.28 27.18
C GLY A 59 19.27 4.83 27.43
N LEU A 60 18.28 3.95 27.57
CA LEU A 60 16.92 4.27 27.99
C LEU A 60 16.59 3.42 29.22
N THR A 61 16.17 4.06 30.31
CA THR A 61 15.81 3.41 31.57
C THR A 61 14.39 2.85 31.57
N VAL A 62 13.58 3.18 30.57
CA VAL A 62 12.15 2.88 30.57
C VAL A 62 11.87 1.64 29.73
N SER A 63 11.33 0.61 30.38
CA SER A 63 10.72 -0.57 29.78
C SER A 63 9.33 -0.21 29.22
N THR A 64 9.27 0.79 28.35
CA THR A 64 7.98 1.28 27.82
C THR A 64 7.38 0.22 26.91
N SER A 65 6.06 0.08 26.96
CA SER A 65 5.30 -0.73 26.01
C SER A 65 5.48 -0.13 24.62
N MET A 66 6.08 -0.90 23.72
CA MET A 66 6.22 -0.50 22.33
C MET A 66 5.06 -1.08 21.55
N ARG A 67 4.60 -0.35 20.53
CA ARG A 67 3.50 -0.81 19.68
C ARG A 67 3.95 -0.87 18.23
N ARG A 68 3.50 -1.90 17.52
CA ARG A 68 3.58 -2.01 16.08
C ARG A 68 2.34 -1.40 15.48
N TYR A 69 2.50 -0.48 14.54
CA TYR A 69 1.42 -0.07 13.65
C TYR A 69 1.23 -1.17 12.59
N LYS A 70 -0.01 -1.69 12.49
CA LYS A 70 -0.37 -2.74 11.52
C LYS A 70 -0.67 -2.18 10.13
N GLY A 71 -0.73 -0.86 9.97
CA GLY A 71 -1.40 -0.24 8.83
C GLY A 71 -2.88 -0.06 9.16
N GLN A 72 -3.52 0.91 8.50
CA GLN A 72 -4.92 0.71 8.17
C GLN A 72 -4.93 -0.57 7.36
N ASP A 73 -5.72 -1.56 7.74
CA ASP A 73 -5.91 -2.73 6.90
C ASP A 73 -6.28 -2.18 5.51
N ASP A 74 -5.31 -2.10 4.58
CA ASP A 74 -5.57 -2.05 3.14
C ASP A 74 -6.14 -3.41 2.71
N ASP A 75 -6.94 -4.05 3.56
CA ASP A 75 -7.86 -5.11 3.17
C ASP A 75 -8.86 -4.60 2.12
N GLU A 76 -8.98 -3.28 1.91
CA GLU A 76 -9.73 -2.71 0.78
C GLU A 76 -8.93 -2.59 -0.53
N HIS A 77 -7.60 -2.71 -0.53
CA HIS A 77 -6.79 -2.63 -1.75
C HIS A 77 -5.68 -3.69 -1.87
N ASN A 78 -5.73 -4.76 -1.07
CA ASN A 78 -4.90 -5.95 -1.22
C ASN A 78 -5.14 -6.62 -2.58
N MET A 79 -4.62 -6.03 -3.66
CA MET A 79 -4.08 -6.81 -4.75
C MET A 79 -3.04 -7.70 -4.10
N THR A 80 -3.31 -9.00 -4.06
CA THR A 80 -2.31 -10.01 -3.71
C THR A 80 -1.02 -9.63 -4.43
N VAL A 81 0.02 -9.22 -3.68
CA VAL A 81 1.31 -8.87 -4.27
C VAL A 81 1.84 -10.16 -4.89
N PHE A 82 1.69 -10.27 -6.19
CA PHE A 82 2.11 -11.44 -6.92
C PHE A 82 3.61 -11.34 -7.13
N VAL A 83 4.36 -12.16 -6.41
CA VAL A 83 5.83 -12.14 -6.39
C VAL A 83 6.45 -12.60 -7.72
N PHE A 84 5.67 -13.29 -8.57
CA PHE A 84 6.17 -13.92 -9.79
C PHE A 84 5.65 -13.23 -11.05
N PRO A 85 6.47 -13.08 -12.11
CA PRO A 85 6.06 -12.48 -13.37
C PRO A 85 4.94 -13.28 -14.05
N ILE A 86 4.18 -12.63 -14.94
CA ILE A 86 3.23 -13.35 -15.79
C ILE A 86 4.01 -14.22 -16.78
N ILE A 87 3.61 -15.49 -16.94
CA ILE A 87 4.32 -16.43 -17.82
C ILE A 87 3.34 -16.87 -18.90
N ASN A 88 3.78 -16.82 -20.16
CA ASN A 88 3.09 -17.40 -21.32
C ASN A 88 1.64 -16.88 -21.52
N ARG A 89 1.42 -15.59 -21.26
CA ARG A 89 0.15 -14.88 -21.50
C ARG A 89 0.37 -13.57 -22.26
N GLU A 90 1.46 -13.49 -23.02
CA GLU A 90 1.82 -12.29 -23.76
C GLU A 90 0.79 -11.95 -24.84
N ASP A 91 0.22 -12.96 -25.50
CA ASP A 91 -0.81 -12.74 -26.53
C ASP A 91 -2.07 -12.05 -25.96
N GLU A 92 -2.55 -12.52 -24.80
CA GLU A 92 -3.70 -11.92 -24.11
C GLU A 92 -3.40 -10.51 -23.64
N TRP A 93 -2.20 -10.30 -23.09
CA TRP A 93 -1.73 -8.98 -22.66
C TRP A 93 -1.65 -8.01 -23.84
N ASN A 94 -1.02 -8.41 -24.94
CA ASN A 94 -0.86 -7.58 -26.14
C ASN A 94 -2.22 -7.14 -26.71
N LEU A 95 -3.20 -8.05 -26.75
CA LEU A 95 -4.55 -7.74 -27.20
C LEU A 95 -5.25 -6.71 -26.30
N ILE A 96 -5.14 -6.88 -24.98
CA ILE A 96 -5.72 -5.94 -24.00
C ILE A 96 -5.02 -4.57 -24.11
N PHE A 97 -3.69 -4.58 -24.22
CA PHE A 97 -2.89 -3.36 -24.30
C PHE A 97 -3.18 -2.57 -25.57
N GLU A 98 -3.23 -3.23 -26.73
CA GLU A 98 -3.59 -2.61 -28.00
C GLU A 98 -5.00 -2.00 -27.95
N TYR A 99 -5.96 -2.70 -27.34
CA TYR A 99 -7.30 -2.17 -27.13
C TYR A 99 -7.33 -0.93 -26.23
N ILE A 100 -6.59 -0.94 -25.12
CA ILE A 100 -6.48 0.22 -24.22
C ILE A 100 -5.84 1.42 -24.93
N GLU A 101 -4.78 1.18 -25.70
CA GLU A 101 -4.11 2.19 -26.53
C GLU A 101 -5.08 2.87 -27.51
N GLU A 102 -5.90 2.08 -28.20
CA GLU A 102 -6.90 2.61 -29.11
C GLU A 102 -7.94 3.48 -28.38
N VAL A 103 -8.44 3.03 -27.23
CA VAL A 103 -9.42 3.78 -26.44
C VAL A 103 -8.85 5.11 -25.95
N ILE A 104 -7.58 5.12 -25.51
CA ILE A 104 -6.89 6.33 -25.07
C ILE A 104 -6.69 7.30 -26.24
N LYS A 105 -6.23 6.82 -27.40
CA LYS A 105 -5.97 7.66 -28.58
C LYS A 105 -7.22 8.33 -29.12
N HIS A 106 -8.34 7.61 -29.15
CA HIS A 106 -9.57 8.11 -29.76
C HIS A 106 -10.42 8.98 -28.82
N SER A 107 -9.98 9.20 -27.56
CA SER A 107 -10.69 10.05 -26.57
C SER A 107 -12.20 9.76 -26.56
N CYS A 108 -12.55 8.48 -26.54
CA CYS A 108 -13.92 8.04 -26.72
C CYS A 108 -14.81 8.53 -25.58
N THR A 109 -15.95 9.12 -25.92
CA THR A 109 -17.00 9.52 -24.97
C THR A 109 -17.84 8.34 -24.48
N THR A 110 -17.63 7.15 -25.04
CA THR A 110 -18.36 5.92 -24.71
C THR A 110 -17.63 5.08 -23.66
N ILE A 111 -18.40 4.34 -22.86
CA ILE A 111 -17.85 3.39 -21.89
C ILE A 111 -17.40 2.13 -22.62
N HIS A 112 -16.14 1.74 -22.43
CA HIS A 112 -15.56 0.51 -22.97
C HIS A 112 -15.43 -0.54 -21.86
N CYS A 113 -15.84 -1.77 -22.14
CA CYS A 113 -15.81 -2.88 -21.19
C CYS A 113 -15.07 -4.08 -21.78
N VAL A 114 -14.11 -4.63 -21.03
CA VAL A 114 -13.39 -5.85 -21.38
C VAL A 114 -13.72 -6.94 -20.36
N PHE A 115 -14.11 -8.12 -20.84
CA PHE A 115 -14.48 -9.26 -19.99
C PHE A 115 -13.45 -10.38 -20.09
N LEU A 116 -12.80 -10.70 -18.96
CA LEU A 116 -11.89 -11.84 -18.85
C LEU A 116 -12.65 -13.09 -18.41
N THR A 117 -12.99 -13.95 -19.36
CA THR A 117 -13.73 -15.20 -19.11
C THR A 117 -12.79 -16.41 -19.12
N GLY A 118 -13.15 -17.47 -18.40
CA GLY A 118 -12.34 -18.69 -18.32
C GLY A 118 -12.70 -19.55 -17.13
N LEU A 119 -12.06 -20.72 -17.02
CA LEU A 119 -12.24 -21.62 -15.89
C LEU A 119 -11.68 -21.02 -14.59
N THR A 120 -12.13 -21.56 -13.46
CA THR A 120 -11.59 -21.21 -12.14
C THR A 120 -10.15 -21.71 -12.03
N GLY A 121 -9.27 -20.95 -11.37
CA GLY A 121 -7.86 -21.33 -11.17
C GLY A 121 -6.93 -21.08 -12.36
N VAL A 122 -7.44 -20.58 -13.49
CA VAL A 122 -6.64 -20.29 -14.70
C VAL A 122 -5.69 -19.09 -14.54
N GLY A 123 -5.86 -18.29 -13.47
CA GLY A 123 -5.00 -17.13 -13.20
C GLY A 123 -5.51 -15.80 -13.76
N ARG A 124 -6.81 -15.67 -14.04
CA ARG A 124 -7.42 -14.42 -14.53
C ARG A 124 -7.19 -13.22 -13.60
N SER A 125 -7.26 -13.43 -12.28
CA SER A 125 -6.95 -12.39 -11.29
C SER A 125 -5.49 -11.95 -11.36
N ARG A 126 -4.55 -12.86 -11.71
CA ARG A 126 -3.14 -12.52 -11.94
C ARG A 126 -2.98 -11.65 -13.19
N LEU A 127 -3.67 -12.00 -14.28
CA LEU A 127 -3.65 -11.22 -15.51
C LEU A 127 -4.19 -9.80 -15.29
N LEU A 128 -5.33 -9.66 -14.58
CA LEU A 128 -5.90 -8.35 -14.26
C LEU A 128 -4.98 -7.53 -13.34
N ALA A 129 -4.33 -8.17 -12.37
CA ALA A 129 -3.33 -7.51 -11.54
C ALA A 129 -2.11 -7.05 -12.34
N HIS A 130 -1.63 -7.86 -13.29
CA HIS A 130 -0.53 -7.49 -14.17
C HIS A 130 -0.89 -6.28 -15.06
N VAL A 131 -2.09 -6.24 -15.63
CA VAL A 131 -2.58 -5.05 -16.35
C VAL A 131 -2.56 -3.81 -15.46
N ASN A 132 -2.98 -3.95 -14.20
CA ASN A 132 -2.97 -2.84 -13.26
C ASN A 132 -1.54 -2.42 -12.87
N GLU A 133 -0.60 -3.38 -12.73
CA GLU A 133 0.83 -3.16 -12.51
C GLU A 133 1.46 -2.36 -13.65
N GLU A 134 1.28 -2.78 -14.90
CA GLU A 134 1.83 -2.08 -16.06
C GLU A 134 1.28 -0.66 -16.21
N LEU A 135 -0.02 -0.47 -15.93
CA LEU A 135 -0.64 0.86 -15.90
C LEU A 135 -0.19 1.74 -14.72
N ILE A 136 0.46 1.19 -13.68
CA ILE A 136 1.12 1.98 -12.62
C ILE A 136 2.40 2.62 -13.15
N TYR A 137 3.20 1.83 -13.86
CA TYR A 137 4.49 2.27 -14.39
C TYR A 137 4.33 3.23 -15.57
N ASP A 138 3.18 3.21 -16.20
CA ASP A 138 2.83 4.13 -17.25
C ASP A 138 2.65 5.57 -16.73
N THR A 139 3.42 6.50 -17.28
CA THR A 139 3.42 7.92 -16.91
C THR A 139 2.14 8.68 -17.29
N ARG A 140 1.18 8.01 -17.93
CA ARG A 140 -0.11 8.59 -18.31
C ARG A 140 -1.00 8.76 -17.08
N ASN A 141 -1.60 9.95 -16.93
CA ASN A 141 -2.49 10.32 -15.82
C ASN A 141 -3.84 9.57 -15.86
N ILE A 142 -3.81 8.25 -15.71
CA ILE A 142 -5.00 7.39 -15.71
C ILE A 142 -5.44 7.20 -14.26
N ARG A 143 -6.65 7.67 -13.94
CA ARG A 143 -7.27 7.40 -12.63
C ARG A 143 -7.75 5.95 -12.60
N ARG A 144 -7.16 5.16 -11.70
CA ARG A 144 -7.45 3.74 -11.56
C ARG A 144 -8.36 3.47 -10.38
N VAL A 145 -9.23 2.48 -10.56
CA VAL A 145 -10.22 2.03 -9.60
C VAL A 145 -10.30 0.51 -9.68
N SER A 146 -10.00 -0.16 -8.58
CA SER A 146 -10.07 -1.63 -8.47
C SER A 146 -10.86 -2.00 -7.22
N TYR A 147 -11.72 -3.01 -7.33
CA TYR A 147 -12.47 -3.54 -6.19
C TYR A 147 -12.65 -5.06 -6.35
N ASN A 148 -12.69 -5.77 -5.23
CA ASN A 148 -13.01 -7.18 -5.19
C ASN A 148 -14.51 -7.35 -4.91
N ALA A 149 -15.22 -8.09 -5.76
CA ALA A 149 -16.64 -8.36 -5.60
C ALA A 149 -16.89 -9.87 -5.53
N SER A 150 -17.72 -10.30 -4.58
CA SER A 150 -18.33 -11.63 -4.56
C SER A 150 -19.66 -11.60 -5.33
N PHE A 151 -20.22 -12.77 -5.64
CA PHE A 151 -21.51 -12.85 -6.33
C PHE A 151 -22.65 -12.14 -5.57
N GLU A 152 -22.59 -12.15 -4.22
CA GLU A 152 -23.55 -11.45 -3.36
C GLU A 152 -23.46 -9.93 -3.51
N HIS A 153 -22.25 -9.40 -3.73
CA HIS A 153 -22.01 -7.97 -3.92
C HIS A 153 -22.50 -7.45 -5.28
N VAL A 154 -22.51 -8.30 -6.31
CA VAL A 154 -22.98 -7.93 -7.67
C VAL A 154 -24.49 -7.66 -7.68
N GLN A 155 -25.25 -8.27 -6.77
CA GLN A 155 -26.69 -8.05 -6.65
C GLN A 155 -27.06 -6.71 -6.01
N LEU A 156 -26.10 -6.06 -5.33
CA LEU A 156 -26.30 -4.77 -4.68
C LEU A 156 -26.10 -3.62 -5.68
N PHE A 157 -27.20 -2.92 -6.00
CA PHE A 157 -27.13 -1.75 -6.88
C PHE A 157 -26.15 -0.70 -6.33
N GLY A 158 -25.20 -0.29 -7.19
CA GLY A 158 -24.20 0.71 -6.85
C GLY A 158 -23.16 0.24 -5.83
N TYR A 159 -22.96 -1.07 -5.63
CA TYR A 159 -21.94 -1.60 -4.71
C TYR A 159 -20.53 -1.04 -5.00
N ALA A 160 -20.11 -1.08 -6.26
CA ALA A 160 -18.82 -0.53 -6.68
C ALA A 160 -18.69 0.97 -6.37
N LEU A 161 -19.75 1.75 -6.59
CA LEU A 161 -19.76 3.19 -6.27
C LEU A 161 -19.72 3.42 -4.76
N LYS A 162 -20.48 2.64 -3.96
CA LYS A 162 -20.44 2.72 -2.50
C LYS A 162 -19.07 2.40 -1.92
N GLN A 163 -18.31 1.51 -2.55
CA GLN A 163 -16.96 1.16 -2.12
C GLN A 163 -15.93 2.23 -2.52
N LEU A 164 -16.22 3.03 -3.55
CA LEU A 164 -15.34 4.12 -4.01
C LEU A 164 -15.50 5.44 -3.25
N PHE A 165 -16.64 5.65 -2.61
CA PHE A 165 -17.00 6.89 -1.93
C PHE A 165 -17.19 6.73 -0.40
N LYS A 166 -16.75 5.61 0.16
CA LYS A 166 -16.61 5.43 1.61
C LYS A 166 -15.25 5.91 2.08
#